data_AF-X1QRU7-F1
#
_entry.id   AF-X1QRU7-F1
#
_cell.length_a   1.000
_cell.length_b   1.000
_cell.length_c   1.000
_cell.angle_alpha   90.00
_cell.angle_beta   90.00
_cell.angle_gamma   90.00
#
_symmetry.space_group_name_H-M   'P 1'
#
loop_
_entity.id
_entity.type
_entity.pdbx_description
1 polymer ?
#
loop_
_entity_poly.entity_id
_entity_poly.type
_entity_poly.pdbx_seq_one_letter_code
_entity_poly.pdbx_strand_id
1 'polypeptide(L)'
;FSYFGKLYVSENAILDIIVYILKDFKEVVKLGKSQISIKEEGILVNINLVLRYGENIPRVGLKIQKSLKKELEYITGINVILINIFVYNLKY
;
A
#
# COMPACT_ATOMS: atom_id res chain seq x y z
N PHE A 1 4.17 19.08 26.20
CA PHE A 1 4.80 19.81 25.09
C PHE A 1 4.70 18.95 23.84
N SER A 2 3.86 19.36 22.88
CA SER A 2 3.36 18.56 21.77
C SER A 2 4.29 18.67 20.56
N TYR A 3 4.97 17.58 20.18
CA TYR A 3 6.03 17.66 19.17
C TYR A 3 5.53 17.56 17.71
N PHE A 4 4.29 17.12 17.47
CA PHE A 4 3.76 16.92 16.11
C PHE A 4 2.28 17.30 15.97
N GLY A 5 1.99 18.60 15.90
CA GLY A 5 0.68 19.13 15.52
C GLY A 5 0.32 18.96 14.04
N LYS A 6 0.72 17.87 13.35
CA LYS A 6 0.43 17.61 11.93
C LYS A 6 0.03 16.15 11.72
N LEU A 7 -1.22 15.96 11.29
CA LEU A 7 -1.74 14.76 10.62
C LEU A 7 -1.38 13.42 11.30
N TYR A 8 -2.13 13.04 12.34
CA TYR A 8 -2.32 11.62 12.63
C TYR A 8 -3.15 11.02 11.48
N VAL A 9 -2.52 10.72 10.35
CA VAL A 9 -3.10 9.77 9.40
C VAL A 9 -3.08 8.45 10.13
N SER A 10 -4.24 8.01 10.60
CA SER A 10 -4.36 6.71 11.26
C SER A 10 -3.95 5.61 10.27
N GLU A 11 -3.53 4.45 10.77
CA GLU A 11 -3.24 3.28 9.91
C GLU A 11 -4.41 2.95 8.99
N ASN A 12 -5.65 3.20 9.44
CA ASN A 12 -6.87 3.05 8.65
C ASN A 12 -6.94 4.06 7.49
N ALA A 13 -6.56 5.32 7.72
CA ALA A 13 -6.54 6.30 6.63
C ALA A 13 -5.46 5.98 5.58
N ILE A 14 -4.30 5.45 5.99
CA ILE A 14 -3.32 4.91 5.03
C ILE A 14 -3.90 3.71 4.26
N LEU A 15 -4.60 2.81 4.94
CA LEU A 15 -5.27 1.68 4.31
C LEU A 15 -6.31 2.14 3.28
N ASP A 16 -7.10 3.17 3.58
CA ASP A 16 -8.08 3.74 2.67
C ASP A 16 -7.42 4.33 1.40
N ILE A 17 -6.30 5.02 1.56
CA ILE A 17 -5.50 5.53 0.43
C ILE A 17 -4.97 4.37 -0.42
N ILE A 18 -4.42 3.31 0.21
CA ILE A 18 -3.98 2.10 -0.50
C ILE A 18 -5.14 1.48 -1.28
N VAL A 19 -6.30 1.31 -0.64
CA VAL A 19 -7.51 0.78 -1.30
C VAL A 19 -7.91 1.64 -2.49
N TYR A 20 -7.84 2.96 -2.38
CA TYR A 20 -8.14 3.87 -3.47
C TYR A 20 -7.17 3.69 -4.65
N ILE A 21 -5.86 3.71 -4.39
CA ILE A 21 -4.82 3.55 -5.44
C ILE A 21 -4.92 2.18 -6.13
N LEU A 22 -5.22 1.11 -5.38
CA LEU A 22 -5.34 -0.23 -5.94
C LEU A 22 -6.50 -0.39 -6.94
N LYS A 23 -7.48 0.53 -6.95
CA LYS A 23 -8.58 0.52 -7.94
C LYS A 23 -8.09 0.75 -9.38
N ASP A 24 -6.95 1.40 -9.56
CA ASP A 24 -6.37 1.64 -10.88
C ASP A 24 -5.69 0.39 -11.47
N PHE A 25 -5.55 -0.68 -10.67
CA PHE A 25 -4.90 -1.93 -11.07
C PHE A 25 -5.94 -3.01 -11.34
N LYS A 26 -6.31 -3.18 -12.61
CA LYS A 26 -7.24 -4.23 -13.08
C LYS A 26 -6.78 -5.66 -12.77
N GLU A 27 -5.48 -5.82 -12.53
CA GLU A 27 -4.82 -7.06 -12.13
C GLU A 27 -5.12 -7.42 -10.66
N VAL A 28 -5.51 -6.45 -9.82
CA VAL A 28 -5.85 -6.66 -8.41
C VAL A 28 -7.31 -7.06 -8.29
N VAL A 29 -7.56 -8.29 -7.83
CA VAL A 29 -8.91 -8.82 -7.63
C VAL A 29 -9.41 -8.51 -6.22
N LYS A 30 -8.53 -8.59 -5.22
CA LYS A 30 -8.88 -8.35 -3.82
C LYS A 30 -7.67 -7.94 -2.99
N LEU A 31 -7.89 -7.00 -2.08
CA LEU A 31 -7.01 -6.72 -0.94
C LEU A 31 -7.42 -7.62 0.25
N GLY A 32 -6.48 -8.41 0.76
CA GLY A 32 -6.62 -9.19 1.98
C GLY A 32 -6.29 -8.37 3.23
N LYS A 33 -6.22 -9.04 4.39
CA LYS A 33 -5.81 -8.40 5.65
C LYS A 33 -4.44 -7.77 5.45
N SER A 34 -4.32 -6.47 5.70
CA SER A 34 -3.08 -5.73 5.49
C SER A 34 -2.66 -5.08 6.81
N GLN A 35 -1.37 -4.81 6.94
CA GLN A 35 -0.78 -4.21 8.13
C GLN A 35 0.02 -2.99 7.73
N ILE A 36 -0.30 -1.86 8.36
CA ILE A 36 0.43 -0.61 8.23
C ILE A 36 1.11 -0.38 9.57
N SER A 37 2.36 0.09 9.56
CA SER A 37 3.06 0.56 10.76
C SER A 37 3.64 1.93 10.47
N ILE A 38 3.27 2.90 11.28
CA ILE A 38 3.76 4.28 11.18
C ILE A 38 4.80 4.46 12.30
N LYS A 39 6.03 4.78 11.90
CA LYS A 39 7.17 5.01 12.81
C LYS A 39 7.75 6.39 12.56
N GLU A 40 8.67 6.82 13.44
CA GLU A 40 9.38 8.10 13.29
C GLU A 40 10.13 8.19 11.95
N GLU A 41 10.69 7.08 11.47
CA GLU A 41 11.43 7.00 10.20
C GLU A 41 10.53 7.00 8.95
N GLY A 42 9.22 6.76 9.12
CA GLY A 42 8.26 6.65 8.02
C GLY A 42 7.28 5.49 8.10
N ILE A 43 6.67 5.16 6.96
CA ILE A 43 5.60 4.16 6.84
C ILE A 43 6.16 2.83 6.34
N LEU A 44 5.76 1.74 7.00
CA LEU A 44 5.96 0.36 6.57
C LEU A 44 4.62 -0.25 6.18
N VAL A 45 4.52 -0.78 4.96
CA VAL A 45 3.30 -1.34 4.40
C VAL A 45 3.48 -2.83 4.11
N ASN A 46 2.62 -3.68 4.65
CA ASN A 46 2.51 -5.09 4.29
C ASN A 46 1.10 -5.36 3.76
N ILE A 47 0.98 -5.67 2.48
CA ILE A 47 -0.31 -5.95 1.84
C ILE A 47 -0.37 -7.37 1.31
N ASN A 48 -1.57 -7.95 1.48
CA ASN A 48 -1.91 -9.27 0.94
C ASN A 48 -2.82 -9.09 -0.26
N LEU A 49 -2.45 -9.62 -1.42
CA LEU A 49 -3.22 -9.45 -2.65
C LEU A 49 -3.68 -10.78 -3.23
N VAL A 50 -4.89 -10.76 -3.79
CA VAL A 50 -5.34 -11.72 -4.79
C VAL A 50 -5.21 -11.04 -6.14
N LEU A 51 -4.45 -11.66 -7.05
CA LEU A 51 -4.26 -11.13 -8.40
C LEU A 51 -5.05 -11.95 -9.43
N ARG A 52 -5.27 -11.34 -10.58
CA ARG A 52 -5.83 -12.02 -11.75
C ARG A 52 -4.84 -13.06 -12.28
N TYR A 53 -5.32 -14.24 -12.61
CA TYR A 53 -4.52 -15.29 -13.22
C TYR A 53 -4.04 -14.87 -14.61
N GLY A 54 -2.83 -15.32 -15.00
CA GLY A 54 -2.21 -14.99 -16.29
C GLY A 54 -1.40 -13.68 -16.29
N GLU A 55 -1.39 -12.94 -15.17
CA GLU A 55 -0.59 -11.73 -15.04
C GLU A 55 0.87 -12.02 -14.65
N ASN A 56 1.81 -11.18 -15.11
CA ASN A 56 3.20 -11.24 -14.67
C ASN A 56 3.32 -10.65 -13.25
N ILE A 57 3.27 -11.52 -12.23
CA ILE A 57 3.23 -11.14 -10.81
C ILE A 57 4.37 -10.20 -10.41
N PRO A 58 5.66 -10.47 -10.71
CA PRO A 58 6.74 -9.55 -10.36
C PRO A 58 6.56 -8.16 -10.99
N ARG A 59 6.17 -8.10 -12.28
CA ARG A 59 5.94 -6.83 -12.98
C ARG A 59 4.78 -6.05 -12.37
N VAL A 60 3.67 -6.72 -12.06
CA VAL A 60 2.50 -6.09 -11.41
C VAL A 60 2.86 -5.60 -10.01
N GLY A 61 3.54 -6.43 -9.21
CA GLY A 61 4.01 -6.07 -7.88
C GLY A 61 4.89 -4.82 -7.88
N LEU A 62 5.86 -4.75 -8.79
CA LEU A 62 6.73 -3.57 -8.94
C LEU A 62 5.95 -2.31 -9.31
N LYS A 63 4.93 -2.42 -10.19
CA LYS A 63 4.08 -1.27 -10.54
C LYS A 63 3.26 -0.80 -9.34
N ILE A 64 2.67 -1.73 -8.59
CA ILE A 64 1.90 -1.42 -7.38
C ILE A 64 2.81 -0.77 -6.33
N GLN A 65 3.98 -1.33 -6.05
CA GLN A 65 4.94 -0.73 -5.10
C GLN A 65 5.33 0.70 -5.48
N LYS A 66 5.63 0.94 -6.76
CA LYS A 66 5.98 2.29 -7.24
C LYS A 66 4.83 3.28 -7.10
N SER A 67 3.61 2.88 -7.47
CA SER A 67 2.43 3.73 -7.35
C SER A 67 2.11 4.03 -5.90
N LEU A 68 2.04 3.01 -5.04
CA LEU A 68 1.78 3.17 -3.61
C LEU A 68 2.83 4.06 -2.94
N LYS A 69 4.13 3.85 -3.20
CA LYS A 69 5.19 4.69 -2.63
C LYS A 69 5.00 6.16 -3.02
N LYS A 70 4.85 6.42 -4.32
CA LYS A 70 4.69 7.79 -4.85
C LYS A 70 3.47 8.49 -4.26
N GLU A 71 2.31 7.85 -4.31
CA GLU A 71 1.05 8.48 -3.93
C GLU A 71 0.90 8.59 -2.40
N LEU A 72 1.38 7.60 -1.62
CA LEU A 72 1.38 7.72 -0.16
C LEU A 72 2.31 8.83 0.33
N GLU A 73 3.53 8.93 -0.22
CA GLU A 73 4.45 10.01 0.11
C GLU A 73 3.87 11.38 -0.28
N TYR A 74 3.24 11.47 -1.45
CA TYR A 74 2.61 12.70 -1.93
C TYR A 74 1.43 13.15 -1.05
N ILE A 75 0.52 12.23 -0.71
CA ILE A 75 -0.71 12.55 0.04
C ILE A 75 -0.40 12.83 1.51
N THR A 76 0.49 12.04 2.11
CA THR A 76 0.73 12.10 3.57
C THR A 76 1.87 13.03 3.95
N GLY A 77 2.79 13.30 3.02
CA GLY A 77 4.05 13.99 3.32
C GLY A 77 5.03 13.16 4.15
N ILE A 78 4.77 11.86 4.35
CA ILE A 78 5.60 10.95 5.14
C ILE A 78 6.36 10.00 4.20
N ASN A 79 7.65 9.79 4.46
CA ASN A 79 8.48 8.84 3.73
C ASN A 79 7.95 7.40 3.85
N VAL A 80 7.89 6.67 2.74
CA VAL A 80 7.51 5.24 2.74
C VAL A 80 8.78 4.41 2.65
N ILE A 81 9.12 3.76 3.76
CA ILE A 81 10.37 3.00 3.92
C ILE A 81 10.30 1.70 3.13
N LEU A 82 9.20 0.96 3.26
CA LEU A 82 9.06 -0.38 2.68
C LEU A 82 7.61 -0.68 2.33
N ILE A 83 7.44 -1.38 1.20
CA ILE A 83 6.17 -1.96 0.78
C ILE A 83 6.41 -3.43 0.45
N ASN A 84 5.91 -4.32 1.28
CA ASN A 84 5.90 -5.75 1.03
C ASN A 84 4.55 -6.16 0.44
N ILE A 85 4.61 -6.90 -0.68
CA ILE A 85 3.43 -7.44 -1.34
C ILE A 85 3.51 -8.95 -1.28
N PHE A 86 2.53 -9.57 -0.63
CA PHE A 86 2.35 -11.01 -0.62
C PHE A 86 1.14 -11.38 -1.48
N VAL A 87 1.38 -12.12 -2.56
CA VAL A 87 0.31 -12.63 -3.43
C VAL A 87 -0.02 -14.03 -2.96
N TYR A 88 -1.19 -14.19 -2.35
CA TYR A 88 -1.56 -15.44 -1.67
C TYR A 88 -2.57 -16.29 -2.44
N ASN A 89 -3.17 -15.75 -3.51
CA ASN A 89 -4.09 -16.48 -4.37
C ASN A 89 -4.18 -15.82 -5.76
N LEU A 90 -4.62 -16.59 -6.75
CA LEU A 90 -4.91 -16.13 -8.11
C LEU A 90 -6.37 -16.44 -8.46
N LYS A 91 -7.04 -15.54 -9.19
CA LYS A 91 -8.42 -15.73 -9.65
C LYS A 91 -8.57 -15.41 -11.13
N TYR A 92 -9.44 -16.16 -11.81
CA TYR A 92 -9.83 -15.89 -13.20
C TYR A 92 -10.70 -14.63 -13.28
#